data_AF-A0A259NDY1-F1
#
_entry.id   AF-A0A259NDY1-F1
#
_cell.length_a   1.000
_cell.length_b   1.000
_cell.length_c   1.000
_cell.angle_alpha   90.00
_cell.angle_beta   90.00
_cell.angle_gamma   90.00
#
_symmetry.space_group_name_H-M   'P 1'
#
loop_
_entity.id
_entity.type
_entity.pdbx_description
1 polymer ?
#
loop_
_entity_poly.entity_id
_entity_poly.type
_entity_poly.pdbx_seq_one_letter_code
_entity_poly.pdbx_strand_id
1 'polypeptide(L)'
;MSFIMNFIDSLGDGWTIYLWLVAGGLIIIASIYGIRWASKNNQFDEDIKYLVFTESDKDKMKPEDYAKSREVLAKQEKERDVFLKAMAEQRNKTV
;
A
#
# COMPACT_ATOMS: atom_id res chain seq x y z
N MET A 1 -16.67 -36.44 11.21
CA MET A 1 -15.29 -36.85 10.85
C MET A 1 -15.29 -37.86 9.69
N SER A 2 -16.07 -38.94 9.72
CA SER A 2 -16.02 -39.99 8.66
C SER A 2 -16.48 -39.53 7.27
N PHE A 3 -17.48 -38.63 7.19
CA PHE A 3 -17.97 -38.11 5.90
C PHE A 3 -16.89 -37.37 5.11
N ILE A 4 -16.07 -36.55 5.79
CA ILE A 4 -15.02 -35.76 5.15
C ILE A 4 -13.87 -36.67 4.69
N MET A 5 -13.49 -37.67 5.48
CA MET A 5 -12.49 -38.68 5.09
C MET A 5 -12.94 -39.47 3.85
N ASN A 6 -14.16 -40.03 3.88
CA ASN A 6 -14.70 -40.78 2.74
C ASN A 6 -14.81 -39.92 1.47
N PHE A 7 -15.10 -38.63 1.62
CA PHE A 7 -15.14 -37.69 0.50
C PHE A 7 -13.74 -37.43 -0.07
N ILE A 8 -12.74 -37.16 0.79
CA ILE A 8 -11.35 -36.93 0.34
C ILE A 8 -10.76 -38.18 -0.33
N ASP A 9 -11.04 -39.38 0.20
CA ASP A 9 -10.61 -40.64 -0.39
C ASP A 9 -11.25 -40.89 -1.78
N SER A 10 -12.45 -40.33 -2.02
CA SER A 10 -13.15 -40.44 -3.31
C SER A 10 -12.63 -39.52 -4.41
N LEU A 11 -11.86 -38.47 -4.06
CA LEU A 11 -11.38 -37.47 -5.02
C LEU A 11 -10.22 -37.96 -5.91
N GLY A 12 -9.67 -39.14 -5.62
CA GLY A 12 -8.55 -39.73 -6.35
C GLY A 12 -7.22 -39.02 -6.06
N ASP A 13 -6.13 -39.70 -6.38
CA ASP A 13 -4.79 -39.19 -6.10
C ASP A 13 -4.47 -37.97 -6.99
N GLY A 14 -4.05 -36.86 -6.38
CA GLY A 14 -3.74 -35.61 -7.08
C GLY A 14 -4.76 -34.47 -6.94
N TRP A 15 -5.85 -34.63 -6.18
CA TRP A 15 -6.83 -33.54 -5.96
C TRP A 15 -6.22 -32.27 -5.32
N THR A 16 -5.12 -32.44 -4.58
CA THR A 16 -4.38 -31.37 -3.92
C THR A 16 -3.85 -30.32 -4.90
N ILE A 17 -3.56 -30.70 -6.16
CA ILE A 17 -3.09 -29.73 -7.17
C ILE A 17 -4.13 -28.66 -7.48
N TYR A 18 -5.42 -29.02 -7.49
CA TYR A 18 -6.49 -28.07 -7.73
C TYR A 18 -6.62 -27.07 -6.59
N LEU A 19 -6.41 -27.51 -5.34
CA LEU A 19 -6.38 -26.63 -4.18
C LEU A 19 -5.20 -25.64 -4.27
N TRP A 20 -4.02 -26.12 -4.67
CA TRP A 20 -2.87 -25.25 -4.91
C TRP A 20 -3.09 -24.23 -6.03
N LEU A 21 -3.77 -24.62 -7.11
CA LEU A 21 -4.13 -23.70 -8.19
C LEU A 21 -5.10 -22.61 -7.72
N VAL A 22 -6.12 -22.96 -6.93
CA VAL A 22 -7.05 -22.00 -6.35
C VAL A 22 -6.33 -21.06 -5.38
N ALA A 23 -5.49 -21.60 -4.49
CA ALA A 23 -4.71 -20.82 -3.55
C ALA A 23 -3.77 -19.83 -4.28
N GLY A 24 -3.05 -20.30 -5.30
CA GLY A 24 -2.19 -19.46 -6.14
C GLY A 24 -2.97 -18.35 -6.86
N GLY A 25 -4.12 -18.69 -7.44
CA GLY A 25 -5.01 -17.72 -8.07
C GLY A 25 -5.49 -16.63 -7.10
N LEU A 26 -5.88 -17.02 -5.88
CA LEU A 26 -6.30 -16.08 -4.83
C LEU A 26 -5.16 -15.16 -4.38
N ILE A 27 -3.93 -15.66 -4.29
CA ILE A 27 -2.75 -14.84 -3.95
C ILE A 27 -2.51 -13.77 -5.02
N ILE A 28 -2.61 -14.14 -6.31
CA ILE A 28 -2.46 -13.20 -7.42
C ILE A 28 -3.55 -12.12 -7.35
N ILE A 29 -4.80 -12.52 -7.17
CA ILE A 29 -5.94 -11.59 -7.05
C ILE A 29 -5.71 -10.63 -5.87
N ALA A 30 -5.38 -11.16 -4.69
CA ALA A 30 -5.10 -10.36 -3.50
C ALA A 30 -3.96 -9.36 -3.74
N SER A 31 -2.90 -9.79 -4.44
CA SER A 31 -1.76 -8.92 -4.80
C SER A 31 -2.18 -7.79 -5.73
N ILE A 32 -3.00 -8.07 -6.75
CA ILE A 32 -3.53 -7.05 -7.67
C ILE A 32 -4.38 -6.02 -6.92
N TYR A 33 -5.27 -6.48 -6.04
CA TYR A 33 -6.08 -5.59 -5.20
C TYR A 33 -5.20 -4.75 -4.26
N GLY A 34 -4.20 -5.36 -3.63
CA GLY A 34 -3.25 -4.69 -2.76
C GLY A 34 -2.47 -3.59 -3.48
N ILE A 35 -1.91 -3.90 -4.66
CA ILE A 35 -1.19 -2.93 -5.48
C ILE A 35 -2.12 -1.78 -5.93
N ARG A 36 -3.34 -2.10 -6.37
CA ARG A 36 -4.31 -1.09 -6.81
C ARG A 36 -4.76 -0.20 -5.66
N TRP A 37 -4.92 -0.74 -4.46
CA TRP A 37 -5.20 0.04 -3.26
C TRP A 37 -4.00 0.92 -2.88
N ALA A 38 -2.78 0.37 -2.84
CA ALA A 38 -1.58 1.11 -2.48
C ALA A 38 -1.27 2.24 -3.48
N SER A 39 -1.50 2.01 -4.77
CA SER A 39 -1.39 3.05 -5.81
C SER A 39 -2.39 4.19 -5.62
N LYS A 40 -3.61 3.91 -5.12
CA LYS A 40 -4.62 4.95 -4.85
C LYS A 40 -4.42 5.69 -3.54
N ASN A 41 -3.66 5.13 -2.61
CA ASN A 41 -3.43 5.70 -1.28
C ASN A 41 -1.99 6.21 -1.09
N ASN A 42 -1.30 6.54 -2.19
CA ASN A 42 0.07 7.08 -2.18
C ASN A 42 1.07 6.23 -1.37
N GLN A 43 0.91 4.90 -1.33
CA GLN A 43 1.85 4.01 -0.61
C GLN A 43 3.12 3.69 -1.42
N PHE A 44 3.04 3.76 -2.75
CA PHE A 44 4.20 3.68 -3.64
C PHE A 44 4.76 5.07 -3.91
N ASP A 45 5.02 5.84 -2.85
CA ASP A 45 5.61 7.16 -2.99
C ASP A 45 7.14 7.00 -3.06
N GLU A 46 7.70 7.15 -4.26
CA GLU A 46 9.16 7.26 -4.46
C GLU A 46 9.77 8.41 -3.64
N ASP A 47 8.92 9.34 -3.19
CA ASP A 47 9.35 10.49 -2.41
C ASP A 47 9.64 10.18 -0.93
N ILE A 48 9.41 8.94 -0.46
CA ILE A 48 9.83 8.50 0.88
C ILE A 48 11.34 8.65 1.09
N LYS A 49 12.12 8.55 0.01
CA LYS A 49 13.57 8.79 0.05
C LYS A 49 13.88 10.22 0.46
N TYR A 50 13.05 11.18 0.06
CA TYR A 50 13.24 12.60 0.32
C TYR A 50 12.66 13.07 1.66
N LEU A 51 11.80 12.26 2.29
CA LEU A 51 11.20 12.50 3.60
C LEU A 51 12.17 12.33 4.78
N VAL A 52 13.19 11.49 4.64
CA VAL A 52 14.18 11.21 5.69
C VAL A 52 15.27 12.30 5.75
N PHE A 53 15.30 13.20 4.76
CA PHE A 53 16.35 14.18 4.61
C PHE A 53 16.09 15.46 5.40
N THR A 54 17.10 15.86 6.17
CA THR A 54 17.07 17.06 7.00
C THR A 54 17.92 18.17 6.38
N GLU A 55 17.74 19.42 6.80
CA GLU A 55 18.56 20.54 6.29
C GLU A 55 20.06 20.34 6.54
N SER A 56 20.44 19.57 7.57
CA SER A 56 21.83 19.19 7.86
C SER A 56 22.44 18.20 6.88
N ASP A 57 21.64 17.54 6.03
CA ASP A 57 22.14 16.60 5.02
C ASP A 57 22.34 17.25 3.64
N LYS A 58 22.16 18.58 3.55
CA LYS A 58 22.30 19.35 2.30
C LYS A 58 23.65 19.13 1.59
N ASP A 59 24.74 19.07 2.35
CA ASP A 59 26.09 18.91 1.80
C ASP A 59 26.40 17.46 1.38
N LYS A 60 25.54 16.49 1.74
CA LYS A 60 25.65 15.07 1.36
C LYS A 60 24.87 14.74 0.09
N MET A 61 24.22 15.73 -0.53
CA MET A 61 23.38 15.56 -1.71
C MET A 61 23.87 16.37 -2.88
N LYS A 62 23.49 15.91 -4.07
CA LYS A 62 23.58 16.74 -5.27
C LYS A 62 22.56 17.90 -5.13
N PRO A 63 22.88 19.11 -5.63
CA PRO A 63 21.96 20.24 -5.57
C PRO A 63 20.56 19.95 -6.14
N GLU A 64 20.50 19.09 -7.17
CA GLU A 64 19.25 18.65 -7.82
C GLU A 64 18.38 17.77 -6.91
N ASP A 65 18.98 16.85 -6.15
CA ASP A 65 18.28 16.00 -5.19
C ASP A 65 17.72 16.80 -4.01
N TYR A 66 18.46 17.83 -3.57
CA TYR A 66 18.01 18.75 -2.53
C TYR A 66 16.86 19.64 -3.01
N ALA A 67 16.90 20.13 -4.25
CA ALA A 67 15.80 20.90 -4.81
C ALA A 67 14.51 20.06 -4.87
N LYS A 68 14.62 18.80 -5.30
CA LYS A 68 13.50 17.86 -5.37
C LYS A 68 12.95 17.52 -3.99
N SER A 69 13.79 17.36 -2.97
CA SER A 69 13.32 17.09 -1.59
C SER A 69 12.50 18.25 -1.02
N ARG A 70 12.87 19.50 -1.30
CA ARG A 70 12.09 20.67 -0.88
C ARG A 70 10.74 20.76 -1.60
N GLU A 71 10.69 20.41 -2.88
CA GLU A 71 9.45 20.35 -3.65
C GLU A 71 8.48 19.30 -3.08
N VAL A 72 8.98 18.10 -2.78
CA VAL A 72 8.24 17.02 -2.12
C VAL A 72 7.65 17.45 -0.78
N LEU A 73 8.50 18.01 0.10
CA LEU A 73 8.06 18.45 1.42
C LEU A 73 6.97 19.53 1.32
N ALA A 74 7.12 20.49 0.42
CA ALA A 74 6.12 21.52 0.19
C ALA A 74 4.79 20.96 -0.36
N LYS A 75 4.84 19.90 -1.18
CA LYS A 75 3.64 19.20 -1.67
C LYS A 75 2.92 18.48 -0.53
N GLN A 76 3.67 17.76 0.32
CA GLN A 76 3.10 17.03 1.45
C GLN A 76 2.51 17.97 2.51
N GLU A 77 3.14 19.11 2.80
CA GLU A 77 2.58 20.13 3.69
C GLU A 77 1.24 20.66 3.18
N LYS A 78 1.13 20.93 1.87
CA LYS A 78 -0.12 21.35 1.23
C LYS A 78 -1.21 20.29 1.32
N GLU A 79 -0.87 19.03 1.03
CA GLU A 79 -1.81 17.91 1.14
C GLU A 79 -2.31 17.74 2.58
N ARG A 80 -1.41 17.86 3.56
CA ARG A 80 -1.76 17.83 4.98
C ARG A 80 -2.71 18.97 5.36
N ASP A 81 -2.44 20.19 4.91
CA ASP A 81 -3.30 21.35 5.20
C ASP A 81 -4.71 21.17 4.62
N VAL A 82 -4.82 20.66 3.40
CA VAL A 82 -6.11 20.34 2.76
C VAL A 82 -6.87 19.28 3.57
N PHE A 83 -6.18 18.22 3.97
CA PHE A 83 -6.78 17.15 4.77
C PHE A 83 -7.24 17.64 6.16
N LEU A 84 -6.42 18.43 6.85
CA LEU A 84 -6.76 19.02 8.14
C LEU A 84 -7.95 19.98 8.05
N LYS A 85 -8.03 20.79 6.99
CA LYS A 85 -9.19 21.66 6.72
C LYS A 85 -10.46 20.84 6.50
N ALA A 86 -10.39 19.79 5.66
CA ALA A 86 -11.53 18.91 5.41
C ALA A 86 -12.01 18.21 6.71
N MET A 87 -11.08 17.76 7.55
CA MET A 87 -11.37 17.17 8.86
C MET A 87 -12.03 18.19 9.82
N ALA A 88 -11.52 19.42 9.87
CA ALA A 88 -12.08 20.48 10.70
C ALA A 88 -13.52 20.84 10.27
N GLU A 89 -13.77 20.92 8.96
CA GLU A 89 -15.11 21.16 8.42
C GLU A 89 -16.09 20.02 8.71
N GLN A 90 -15.66 18.76 8.61
CA GLN A 90 -16.49 17.62 8.99
C GLN A 90 -16.84 17.62 10.48
N ARG A 91 -15.86 17.92 11.34
CA ARG A 91 -16.06 18.03 12.79
C ARG A 91 -17.10 19.10 13.14
N ASN A 92 -17.03 20.27 12.51
CA ASN A 92 -17.96 21.37 12.75
C ASN A 92 -19.38 21.11 12.22
N LYS A 93 -19.56 20.19 11.26
CA LYS A 93 -20.90 19.80 10.74
C LYS A 93 -21.59 18.72 11.58
N THR A 94 -20.85 18.05 12.47
CA THR A 94 -21.35 16.91 13.26
C THR A 94 -21.67 17.32 14.72
N VAL A 95 -21.35 18.56 15.10
CA VAL A 95 -21.68 19.21 16.38
C VAL A 95 -22.83 20.18 16.13
#